data_AF-A0AAV6GN62-F1
#
_entry.id   AF-A0AAV6GN62-F1
#
_cell.length_a   1.000
_cell.length_b   1.000
_cell.length_c   1.000
_cell.angle_alpha   90.00
_cell.angle_beta   90.00
_cell.angle_gamma   90.00
#
_symmetry.space_group_name_H-M   'P 1'
#
loop_
_entity.id
_entity.type
_entity.pdbx_description
1 polymer ?
#
loop_
_entity_poly.entity_id
_entity_poly.type
_entity_poly.pdbx_seq_one_letter_code
_entity_poly.pdbx_strand_id
1 'polypeptide(L)' 'MSQQDAAAVLALSERLLVASHKGQADNVVQLINKGAKVAVTKYGRTPLHLAAYKGHIEVVRILLKAGCDLDIEDDTI' A
#
# COMPACT_ATOMS: atom_id res chain seq x y z
N MET A 1 7.62 -16.43 -19.30
CA MET A 1 7.54 -15.27 -18.38
C MET A 1 6.07 -14.94 -18.21
N SER A 2 5.51 -15.33 -17.06
CA SER A 2 4.10 -15.72 -16.91
C SER A 2 3.18 -14.52 -16.73
N GLN A 3 2.15 -14.40 -17.56
CA GLN A 3 1.09 -13.38 -17.46
C GLN A 3 0.26 -13.48 -16.16
N GLN A 4 0.45 -14.53 -15.34
CA GLN A 4 -0.20 -14.69 -14.03
C GLN A 4 0.45 -13.85 -12.92
N ASP A 5 1.73 -13.48 -13.04
CA ASP A 5 2.44 -12.72 -12.00
C ASP A 5 1.96 -11.26 -11.93
N ALA A 6 1.60 -10.66 -13.06
CA ALA A 6 1.15 -9.26 -13.11
C ALA A 6 -0.23 -9.05 -12.45
N ALA A 7 -1.19 -9.96 -12.69
CA ALA A 7 -2.52 -9.90 -12.09
C ALA A 7 -2.48 -10.16 -10.58
N ALA A 8 -1.63 -11.09 -10.15
CA ALA A 8 -1.43 -11.39 -8.72
C ALA A 8 -0.81 -10.20 -7.97
N VAL A 9 0.18 -9.52 -8.56
CA VAL A 9 0.81 -8.32 -7.97
C VAL A 9 -0.21 -7.17 -7.86
N LEU A 10 -1.03 -6.94 -8.89
CA LEU A 10 -2.12 -5.95 -8.85
C LEU A 10 -3.11 -6.20 -7.72
N ALA A 11 -3.56 -7.45 -7.56
CA ALA A 11 -4.48 -7.84 -6.49
C ALA A 11 -3.86 -7.68 -5.09
N LEU A 12 -2.57 -7.96 -4.92
CA LEU A 12 -1.86 -7.72 -3.66
C LEU A 12 -1.81 -6.23 -3.31
N SER A 13 -1.54 -5.38 -4.29
CA SER A 13 -1.47 -3.94 -4.08
C SER A 13 -2.85 -3.32 -3.79
N GLU A 14 -3.92 -3.78 -4.43
CA GLU A 14 -5.28 -3.37 -4.10
C GLU A 14 -5.66 -3.77 -2.66
N ARG A 15 -5.30 -5.00 -2.25
CA ARG A 15 -5.50 -5.45 -0.88
C ARG A 15 -4.69 -4.63 0.13
N LEU A 16 -3.51 -4.15 -0.24
CA LEU A 16 -2.68 -3.31 0.61
C LEU A 16 -3.33 -1.95 0.86
N LEU A 17 -3.96 -1.35 -0.16
CA LEU A 17 -4.73 -0.11 -0.03
C LEU A 17 -5.91 -0.30 0.94
N VAL A 18 -6.68 -1.38 0.79
CA VAL A 18 -7.83 -1.67 1.67
C VAL A 18 -7.37 -1.96 3.11
N ALA A 19 -6.32 -2.75 3.30
CA ALA A 19 -5.76 -3.04 4.61
C ALA A 19 -5.26 -1.77 5.30
N SER A 20 -4.62 -0.88 4.54
CA SER A 20 -4.09 0.39 5.06
C SER A 20 -5.20 1.37 5.43
N HIS A 21 -6.24 1.48 4.60
CA HIS A 21 -7.44 2.27 4.91
C HIS A 21 -8.22 1.76 6.13
N LYS A 22 -8.16 0.46 6.41
CA LYS A 22 -8.82 -0.16 7.57
C LYS A 22 -7.94 -0.23 8.83
N GLY A 23 -6.66 0.16 8.74
CA GLY A 23 -5.73 0.09 9.88
C GLY A 23 -5.27 -1.33 10.23
N GLN A 24 -5.36 -2.27 9.29
CA GLN A 24 -5.04 -3.70 9.54
C GLN A 24 -3.53 -3.96 9.46
N ALA A 25 -2.79 -3.61 10.51
CA ALA A 25 -1.34 -3.73 10.60
C ALA A 25 -0.80 -5.11 10.20
N ASP A 26 -1.34 -6.20 10.76
CA ASP A 26 -0.88 -7.56 10.44
C ASP A 26 -1.05 -7.92 8.96
N ASN A 27 -2.18 -7.52 8.37
CA ASN A 27 -2.45 -7.77 6.94
C ASN A 27 -1.48 -6.96 6.06
N VAL A 28 -1.18 -5.73 6.45
CA VAL A 28 -0.21 -4.89 5.76
C VAL A 28 1.17 -5.55 5.75
N VAL A 29 1.65 -6.04 6.90
CA VAL A 29 2.93 -6.78 6.99
C VAL A 29 2.91 -8.02 6.10
N GLN A 30 1.86 -8.82 6.14
CA GLN A 30 1.76 -10.03 5.31
C GLN A 30 1.78 -9.72 3.81
N LEU A 31 1.12 -8.65 3.38
CA LEU A 31 1.07 -8.24 1.97
C LEU A 31 2.43 -7.72 1.50
N ILE A 32 3.11 -6.92 2.32
CA ILE A 32 4.48 -6.45 2.04
C ILE A 32 5.44 -7.64 1.90
N ASN A 33 5.38 -8.61 2.83
CA ASN A 33 6.21 -9.82 2.76
C ASN A 33 5.91 -10.70 1.52
N LYS A 34 4.70 -10.60 0.96
CA LYS A 34 4.33 -11.27 -0.31
C LYS A 34 4.81 -10.52 -1.56
N GLY A 35 5.50 -9.39 -1.40
CA GLY A 35 5.97 -8.56 -2.51
C GLY A 35 4.90 -7.65 -3.09
N ALA A 36 3.91 -7.23 -2.30
CA ALA A 36 2.96 -6.21 -2.73
C ALA A 36 3.71 -4.93 -3.09
N LYS A 37 3.56 -4.45 -4.33
CA LYS A 37 4.10 -3.16 -4.73
C LYS A 37 3.24 -2.03 -4.19
N VAL A 38 3.84 -0.88 -3.94
CA VAL A 38 3.13 0.36 -3.59
C VAL A 38 2.24 0.73 -4.77
N ALA A 39 0.93 0.46 -4.67
CA ALA A 39 -0.02 0.91 -5.66
C ALA A 39 -0.47 2.32 -5.38
N VAL A 40 -0.73 3.03 -6.47
CA VAL A 40 -1.35 4.34 -6.47
C VAL A 40 -2.80 4.14 -6.90
N THR A 41 -3.74 4.70 -6.14
CA THR A 41 -5.14 4.74 -6.56
C THR A 41 -5.31 5.66 -7.77
N LYS A 42 -6.49 5.63 -8.39
CA LYS A 42 -6.88 6.58 -9.44
C LYS A 42 -6.81 8.07 -9.04
N TYR A 43 -6.62 8.36 -7.75
CA TYR A 43 -6.51 9.70 -7.20
C TYR A 43 -5.09 10.04 -6.73
N GLY A 44 -4.05 9.34 -7.20
CA GLY A 44 -2.68 9.60 -6.71
C GLY A 44 -2.39 9.06 -5.30
N ARG A 45 -3.37 8.47 -4.61
CA ARG A 45 -3.19 8.05 -3.22
C ARG A 45 -2.48 6.71 -3.07
N THR A 46 -1.48 6.66 -2.21
CA THR A 46 -0.75 5.45 -1.81
C THR A 46 -1.39 4.82 -0.57
N PRO A 47 -1.01 3.57 -0.19
CA PRO A 47 -1.45 2.98 1.08
C PRO A 47 -1.06 3.85 2.28
N LEU A 48 0.05 4.59 2.18
CA LEU A 48 0.50 5.54 3.19
C LEU A 48 -0.45 6.73 3.30
N HIS A 49 -0.88 7.33 2.18
CA HIS A 49 -1.88 8.40 2.18
C HIS A 49 -3.18 7.95 2.88
N LEU A 50 -3.65 6.74 2.61
CA LEU A 50 -4.86 6.20 3.24
C LEU A 50 -4.69 5.96 4.74
N ALA A 51 -3.55 5.37 5.15
CA ALA A 51 -3.26 5.13 6.55
C ALA A 51 -3.07 6.43 7.35
N ALA A 52 -2.37 7.41 6.78
CA ALA A 52 -2.14 8.71 7.38
C ALA A 52 -3.44 9.51 7.50
N TYR A 53 -4.27 9.55 6.45
CA TYR A 53 -5.56 10.23 6.45
C TYR A 53 -6.51 9.69 7.54
N LYS A 54 -6.45 8.38 7.82
CA LYS A 54 -7.25 7.73 8.87
C LYS A 54 -6.60 7.76 10.26
N GLY A 55 -5.37 8.24 10.39
CA GLY A 55 -4.64 8.26 11.66
C GLY A 55 -4.14 6.88 12.12
N HIS A 56 -3.97 5.92 11.21
CA HIS A 56 -3.48 4.58 11.52
C HIS A 56 -1.96 4.56 11.66
N ILE A 57 -1.46 5.12 12.77
CA ILE A 57 -0.02 5.33 13.04
C ILE A 57 0.80 4.05 12.90
N GLU A 58 0.28 2.91 13.36
CA GLU A 58 1.02 1.64 13.29
C GLU A 58 1.20 1.18 11.84
N VAL A 59 0.16 1.29 11.02
CA VAL A 59 0.24 1.00 9.58
C VAL A 59 1.22 1.95 8.89
N VAL A 60 1.15 3.24 9.21
CA VAL A 60 2.09 4.25 8.70
C VAL A 60 3.53 3.84 9.01
N ARG A 61 3.81 3.45 10.25
CA ARG A 61 5.14 3.00 10.67
C ARG A 61 5.61 1.75 9.91
N ILE A 62 4.72 0.78 9.69
CA ILE A 62 5.03 -0.44 8.94
C ILE A 62 5.37 -0.11 7.49
N LEU A 63 4.56 0.72 6.82
CA LEU A 63 4.78 1.13 5.43
C LEU A 63 6.09 1.93 5.28
N LEU A 64 6.38 2.83 6.23
CA LEU A 64 7.65 3.57 6.29
C LEU A 64 8.85 2.63 6.43
N LYS A 65 8.77 1.64 7.34
CA LYS A 65 9.83 0.64 7.55
C LYS A 65 10.02 -0.28 6.34
N ALA A 66 8.97 -0.52 5.57
CA ALA A 66 9.01 -1.38 4.40
C ALA A 66 9.73 -0.76 3.20
N GLY A 67 10.19 0.49 3.29
CA GLY A 67 10.84 1.18 2.18
C GLY A 67 9.87 1.42 1.01
N CYS A 68 8.56 1.49 1.29
CA CYS A 68 7.60 1.97 0.31
C CYS A 68 8.04 3.36 -0.13
N ASP A 69 8.34 3.56 -1.41
CA ASP A 69 8.78 4.85 -1.95
C ASP A 69 7.86 5.97 -1.45
N LEU A 70 8.40 6.78 -0.54
CA LEU A 70 7.70 7.90 0.08
C LEU A 70 7.65 9.11 -0.86
N ASP A 71 8.31 8.99 -2.01
CA ASP A 71 8.49 10.02 -3.02
C ASP A 71 7.31 10.10 -4.01
N ILE A 72 6.25 9.33 -3.75
CA ILE A 72 5.01 9.43 -4.52
C ILE A 72 4.24 10.62 -3.95
N GLU A 73 4.51 11.81 -4.48
CA GLU A 73 3.74 13.03 -4.16
C GLU A 73 2.25 12.78 -4.47
N ASP A 74 1.36 13.17 -3.55
CA ASP A 74 -0.08 13.16 -3.79
C ASP A 74 -0.33 14.17 -4.92
N ASP A 75 -0.70 13.66 -6.11
CA ASP A 75 -1.00 14.47 -7.29
C ASP A 75 -2.30 15.24 -7.03
N THR A 76 -2.16 16.30 -6.23
CA THR A 76 -3.24 17.20 -5.84
C THR A 76 -3.23 18.34 -6.85
N ILE A 77 -3.87 18.11 -7.99
CA ILE A 77 -4.24 19.18 -8.94
C ILE A 77 -5.43 20.00 -8.43
#